data_AF-A0A524JSJ3-F1
#
_entry.id   AF-A0A524JSJ3-F1
#
_cell.length_a   1.000
_cell.length_b   1.000
_cell.length_c   1.000
_cell.angle_alpha   90.00
_cell.angle_beta   90.00
_cell.angle_gamma   90.00
#
_symmetry.space_group_name_H-M   'P 1'
#
loop_
_entity.id
_entity.type
_entity.pdbx_description
1 polymer ?
#
loop_
_entity_poly.entity_id
_entity_poly.type
_entity_poly.pdbx_seq_one_letter_code
_entity_poly.pdbx_strand_id
1 'polypeptide(L)'
;MKKALSLLSILGVAMIAAFVPESAHAAEGGGELTKLGLALGAGLGIGIAAGVAGLGQGRATAAALSGIARNPGASSKILTPMIIGLALIESLVIYALLIAFLLQGKI
;
A
#
# COMPACT_ATOMS: atom_id res chain seq x y z
N MET A 1 5.31 -16.39 -20.18
CA MET A 1 4.26 -15.35 -20.18
C MET A 1 2.89 -15.87 -19.74
N LYS A 2 2.34 -16.94 -20.35
CA LYS A 2 1.01 -17.48 -19.99
C LYS A 2 0.88 -17.96 -18.53
N LYS A 3 1.93 -18.59 -17.96
CA LYS A 3 1.93 -19.03 -16.55
C LYS A 3 2.00 -17.88 -15.53
N ALA A 4 2.78 -16.84 -15.84
CA ALA A 4 2.87 -15.64 -15.01
C ALA A 4 1.55 -14.84 -15.04
N LEU A 5 0.91 -14.76 -16.21
CA LEU A 5 -0.40 -14.15 -16.38
C LEU A 5 -1.51 -14.94 -15.65
N SER A 6 -1.43 -16.29 -15.68
CA SER A 6 -2.34 -17.17 -14.96
C SER A 6 -2.19 -17.08 -13.44
N LEU A 7 -0.97 -16.89 -12.92
CA LEU A 7 -0.72 -16.69 -11.49
C LEU A 7 -1.22 -15.31 -11.03
N LEU A 8 -1.04 -14.28 -11.86
CA LEU A 8 -1.53 -12.94 -11.59
C LEU A 8 -3.07 -12.89 -11.59
N SER A 9 -3.74 -13.64 -12.47
CA SER A 9 -5.20 -13.74 -12.48
C SER A 9 -5.75 -14.52 -11.28
N ILE A 10 -5.05 -15.56 -10.82
CA ILE A 10 -5.45 -16.31 -9.62
C ILE A 10 -5.27 -15.44 -8.37
N LEU A 11 -4.18 -14.66 -8.31
CA LEU A 11 -3.97 -13.68 -7.24
C LEU A 11 -5.03 -12.57 -7.27
N GLY A 12 -5.41 -12.10 -8.46
CA GLY A 12 -6.47 -11.10 -8.64
C GLY A 12 -7.85 -11.61 -8.23
N VAL A 13 -8.20 -12.86 -8.56
CA VAL A 13 -9.47 -13.50 -8.17
C VAL A 13 -9.51 -13.78 -6.67
N ALA A 14 -8.39 -14.17 -6.06
CA ALA A 14 -8.29 -14.32 -4.60
C ALA A 14 -8.48 -12.98 -3.85
N MET A 15 -7.96 -11.88 -4.40
CA MET A 15 -8.17 -10.54 -3.85
C MET A 15 -9.61 -10.04 -3.98
N ILE A 16 -10.33 -10.44 -5.03
CA ILE A 16 -11.76 -10.11 -5.22
C ILE A 16 -12.65 -10.95 -4.29
N ALA A 17 -12.31 -12.22 -4.05
CA ALA A 17 -13.05 -13.08 -3.12
C ALA A 17 -12.98 -12.57 -1.66
N ALA A 18 -11.91 -11.85 -1.29
CA ALA A 18 -11.77 -11.22 0.02
C ALA A 18 -12.66 -9.97 0.24
N PHE A 19 -13.36 -9.50 -0.81
CA PHE A 19 -14.22 -8.31 -0.77
C PHE A 19 -15.73 -8.62 -0.82
N VAL A 20 -16.13 -9.88 -0.71
CA VAL A 20 -17.55 -10.23 -0.58
C VAL A 20 -18.01 -9.86 0.83
N PRO A 21 -19.02 -8.99 1.00
CA PRO A 21 -19.52 -8.64 2.32
C PRO A 21 -20.25 -9.85 2.94
N GLU A 22 -19.60 -10.42 3.94
CA GLU A 22 -20.06 -11.48 4.84
C GLU A 22 -21.17 -10.97 5.78
N SER A 23 -22.32 -10.58 5.23
CA SER A 23 -23.52 -10.39 6.04
C SER A 23 -24.15 -11.75 6.31
N ALA A 24 -24.17 -12.11 7.59
CA ALA A 24 -24.60 -13.38 8.19
C ALA A 24 -23.54 -14.48 8.10
N HIS A 25 -22.83 -14.74 9.19
CA HIS A 25 -23.03 -15.92 10.04
C HIS A 25 -22.40 -15.65 11.41
N ALA A 26 -23.24 -15.64 12.45
CA ALA A 26 -22.82 -15.86 13.82
C ALA A 26 -22.55 -17.37 13.96
N ALA A 27 -21.30 -17.76 14.10
CA ALA A 27 -20.94 -19.12 14.53
C ALA A 27 -19.67 -19.04 15.39
N GLU A 28 -19.87 -19.18 16.70
CA GLU A 28 -18.84 -19.44 17.68
C GLU A 28 -18.02 -20.68 17.23
N GLY A 29 -16.73 -20.49 16.93
CA GLY A 29 -15.84 -21.58 16.52
C GLY A 29 -14.69 -21.24 15.54
N GLY A 30 -14.70 -20.07 14.89
CA GLY A 30 -13.74 -19.70 13.82
C GLY A 30 -12.44 -18.98 14.25
N GLY A 31 -12.09 -18.99 15.55
CA GLY A 31 -11.17 -18.02 16.16
C GLY A 31 -9.78 -17.88 15.53
N GLU A 32 -9.10 -18.99 15.17
CA GLU A 32 -7.72 -18.90 14.64
C GLU A 32 -7.65 -18.53 13.15
N LEU A 33 -8.50 -19.11 12.31
CA LEU A 33 -8.47 -18.84 10.86
C LEU A 33 -8.87 -17.39 10.55
N THR A 34 -9.84 -16.83 11.28
CA THR A 34 -10.21 -15.41 11.15
C THR A 34 -9.07 -14.50 11.60
N LYS A 35 -8.43 -14.80 12.74
CA LYS A 35 -7.27 -14.03 13.24
C LYS A 35 -6.08 -14.08 12.28
N LEU A 36 -5.82 -15.24 11.69
CA LEU A 36 -4.78 -15.40 10.67
C LEU A 36 -5.10 -14.54 9.43
N GLY A 37 -6.34 -14.55 8.96
CA GLY A 37 -6.77 -13.72 7.84
C GLY A 37 -6.60 -12.22 8.12
N LEU A 38 -6.98 -11.77 9.31
CA LEU A 38 -6.79 -10.38 9.76
C LEU A 38 -5.31 -9.99 9.86
N ALA A 39 -4.46 -10.86 10.42
CA ALA A 39 -3.03 -10.63 10.56
C ALA A 39 -2.33 -10.52 9.20
N LEU A 40 -2.66 -11.43 8.27
CA LEU A 40 -2.14 -11.41 6.91
C LEU A 40 -2.63 -10.17 6.15
N GLY A 41 -3.91 -9.82 6.27
CA GLY A 41 -4.47 -8.61 5.66
C GLY A 41 -3.78 -7.34 6.14
N ALA A 42 -3.54 -7.20 7.44
CA ALA A 42 -2.86 -6.06 8.03
C ALA A 42 -1.41 -5.96 7.52
N GLY A 43 -0.62 -7.04 7.63
CA GLY A 43 0.79 -7.05 7.27
C GLY A 43 1.05 -6.91 5.76
N LEU A 44 0.31 -7.66 4.93
CA LEU A 44 0.46 -7.58 3.48
C LEU A 44 -0.05 -6.25 2.92
N GLY A 45 -1.16 -5.74 3.45
CA GLY A 45 -1.74 -4.46 3.02
C GLY A 45 -0.75 -3.31 3.18
N ILE A 46 -0.19 -3.14 4.38
CA ILE A 46 0.79 -2.08 4.63
C ILE A 46 2.12 -2.34 3.89
N GLY A 47 2.57 -3.59 3.84
CA GLY A 47 3.83 -3.94 3.16
C GLY A 47 3.80 -3.62 1.66
N ILE A 48 2.71 -3.93 0.97
CA ILE A 48 2.54 -3.62 -0.44
C ILE A 48 2.44 -2.10 -0.65
N ALA A 49 1.63 -1.41 0.16
CA ALA A 49 1.47 0.04 0.07
C ALA A 49 2.81 0.78 0.24
N ALA A 50 3.57 0.43 1.28
CA ALA A 50 4.89 1.00 1.56
C ALA A 50 5.90 0.68 0.44
N GLY A 51 5.88 -0.54 -0.10
CA GLY A 51 6.77 -0.95 -1.19
C GLY A 51 6.53 -0.14 -2.47
N VAL A 52 5.27 0.02 -2.88
CA VAL A 52 4.90 0.80 -4.08
C VAL A 52 5.17 2.28 -3.86
N ALA A 53 4.83 2.81 -2.68
CA ALA A 53 5.10 4.20 -2.33
C ALA A 53 6.60 4.53 -2.36
N GLY A 54 7.45 3.67 -1.78
CA GLY A 54 8.89 3.83 -1.79
C GLY A 54 9.48 3.91 -3.20
N LEU A 55 8.97 3.11 -4.15
CA LEU A 55 9.34 3.21 -5.56
C LEU A 55 8.94 4.55 -6.18
N GLY A 56 7.74 5.05 -5.88
CA GLY A 56 7.27 6.35 -6.35
C GLY A 56 8.08 7.52 -5.78
N GLN A 57 8.30 7.51 -4.46
CA GLN A 57 9.06 8.53 -3.74
C GLN A 57 10.53 8.57 -4.17
N GLY A 58 11.17 7.41 -4.37
CA GLY A 58 12.54 7.33 -4.87
C GLY A 58 12.69 7.97 -6.24
N ARG A 59 11.75 7.70 -7.16
CA ARG A 59 11.73 8.31 -8.50
C ARG A 59 11.50 9.82 -8.46
N ALA A 60 10.52 10.28 -7.67
CA ALA A 60 10.22 11.70 -7.52
C ALA A 60 11.43 12.46 -6.94
N THR A 61 12.06 11.91 -5.91
CA THR A 61 13.24 12.50 -5.26
C THR A 61 14.44 12.52 -6.20
N ALA A 62 14.71 11.43 -6.93
CA ALA A 62 15.81 11.39 -7.90
C ALA A 62 15.62 12.43 -9.02
N ALA A 63 14.40 12.59 -9.53
CA ALA A 63 14.08 13.60 -10.55
C ALA A 63 14.29 15.03 -10.01
N ALA A 64 13.84 15.30 -8.78
CA ALA A 64 14.04 16.59 -8.13
C ALA A 64 15.54 16.90 -7.93
N LEU A 65 16.31 15.95 -7.39
CA LEU A 65 17.75 16.11 -7.18
C LEU A 65 18.51 16.33 -8.49
N SER A 66 18.15 15.62 -9.56
CA SER A 66 18.73 15.85 -10.89
C SER A 66 18.40 17.24 -11.43
N GLY A 67 17.16 17.72 -11.23
CA GLY A 67 16.76 19.07 -11.58
C GLY A 67 17.56 20.14 -10.83
N ILE A 68 17.76 19.94 -9.52
CA ILE A 68 18.55 20.84 -8.66
C ILE A 68 20.02 20.84 -9.08
N ALA A 69 20.60 19.67 -9.37
CA ALA A 69 21.99 19.57 -9.80
C ALA A 69 22.24 20.30 -11.14
N ARG A 70 21.26 20.28 -12.05
CA ARG A 70 21.34 21.00 -13.33
C ARG A 70 21.10 22.50 -13.22
N ASN A 71 20.25 22.92 -12.28
CA ASN A 71 19.98 24.32 -12.02
C ASN A 71 19.85 24.60 -10.51
N PRO A 72 20.98 24.85 -9.82
CA PRO A 72 20.98 25.08 -8.38
C PRO A 72 20.12 26.28 -7.95
N GLY A 73 20.00 27.31 -8.80
CA GLY A 73 19.17 28.48 -8.53
C GLY A 73 17.66 28.21 -8.50
N ALA A 74 17.22 27.06 -9.03
CA ALA A 74 15.82 26.63 -9.00
C ALA A 74 15.46 25.77 -7.78
N SER A 75 16.40 25.52 -6.86
CA SER A 75 16.21 24.58 -5.73
C SER A 75 14.94 24.82 -4.93
N SER A 76 14.70 26.06 -4.48
CA SER A 76 13.50 26.42 -3.70
C SER A 76 12.19 26.18 -4.46
N LYS A 77 12.21 26.33 -5.79
CA LYS A 77 11.05 26.10 -6.67
C LYS A 77 10.81 24.62 -6.96
N ILE A 78 11.82 23.76 -6.79
CA ILE A 78 11.71 22.30 -6.98
C ILE A 78 11.33 21.60 -5.67
N LEU A 79 11.91 22.00 -4.54
CA LEU A 79 11.70 21.32 -3.26
C LEU A 79 10.24 21.38 -2.80
N THR A 80 9.57 22.53 -2.95
CA THR A 80 8.17 22.69 -2.52
C THR A 80 7.22 21.71 -3.25
N PRO A 81 7.15 21.68 -4.59
CA PRO A 81 6.30 20.71 -5.29
C PRO A 81 6.76 19.26 -5.09
N MET A 82 8.06 19.00 -4.90
CA MET A 82 8.56 17.67 -4.54
C MET A 82 7.96 17.21 -3.21
N ILE A 83 8.06 18.01 -2.14
CA ILE A 83 7.54 17.66 -0.82
C ILE A 83 6.03 17.45 -0.87
N ILE A 84 5.29 18.30 -1.60
CA ILE A 84 3.85 18.13 -1.78
C ILE A 84 3.55 16.78 -2.47
N GLY A 85 4.26 16.45 -3.54
CA GLY A 85 4.11 15.16 -4.23
C GLY A 85 4.44 13.97 -3.32
N LEU A 86 5.52 14.05 -2.54
CA LEU A 86 5.90 13.01 -1.58
C LEU A 86 4.84 12.84 -0.48
N ALA A 87 4.28 13.95 0.03
CA ALA A 87 3.22 13.92 1.04
C ALA A 87 1.93 13.30 0.51
N LEU A 88 1.57 13.55 -0.75
CA LEU A 88 0.41 12.90 -1.38
C LEU A 88 0.62 11.39 -1.52
N ILE A 89 1.82 10.94 -1.91
CA ILE A 89 2.14 9.51 -1.95
C ILE A 89 2.06 8.91 -0.54
N GLU A 90 2.65 9.59 0.45
CA GLU A 90 2.68 9.11 1.84
C GLU A 90 1.27 9.03 2.45
N SER A 91 0.35 9.91 2.06
CA SER A 91 -1.04 9.87 2.56
C SER A 91 -1.73 8.53 2.29
N LEU A 92 -1.43 7.89 1.15
CA LEU A 92 -1.96 6.58 0.81
C LEU A 92 -1.39 5.48 1.72
N VAL A 93 -0.11 5.59 2.08
CA VAL A 93 0.56 4.68 3.02
C VAL A 93 -0.04 4.85 4.42
N ILE A 94 -0.31 6.09 4.84
CA ILE A 94 -0.96 6.38 6.13
C ILE A 94 -2.38 5.80 6.16
N TYR A 95 -3.13 5.83 5.06
CA TYR A 95 -4.44 5.16 5.00
C TYR A 95 -4.32 3.63 5.12
N ALA A 96 -3.33 3.02 4.47
CA ALA A 96 -3.05 1.60 4.63
C ALA A 96 -2.63 1.26 6.08
N LEU A 97 -1.83 2.11 6.71
CA LEU A 97 -1.40 1.96 8.11
C LEU A 97 -2.59 2.06 9.07
N LEU A 98 -3.49 3.02 8.85
CA LEU A 98 -4.72 3.16 9.62
C LEU A 98 -5.55 1.89 9.55
N ILE A 99 -5.77 1.34 8.34
CA ILE A 99 -6.50 0.09 8.15
C ILE A 99 -5.79 -1.06 8.87
N ALA A 100 -4.46 -1.16 8.76
CA ALA A 100 -3.69 -2.19 9.45
C ALA A 100 -3.87 -2.13 10.98
N PHE A 101 -3.88 -0.92 11.57
CA PHE A 101 -4.17 -0.76 13.00
C PHE A 101 -5.61 -1.15 13.37
N LEU A 102 -6.59 -0.81 12.53
CA LEU A 102 -7.98 -1.21 12.74
C LEU A 102 -8.18 -2.72 12.66
N LEU A 103 -7.43 -3.41 11.81
CA LEU A 103 -7.43 -4.87 11.74
C LEU A 103 -6.68 -5.50 12.92
N GLN A 104 -5.54 -4.94 13.32
CA GLN A 104 -4.76 -5.40 14.46
C GLN A 104 -5.56 -5.34 15.77
N GLY A 105 -6.39 -4.32 15.95
CA GLY A 105 -7.28 -4.21 17.12
C GLY A 105 -8.36 -5.28 17.22
N LYS A 106 -8.54 -6.13 16.19
CA LYS A 106 -9.55 -7.20 16.13
C LYS A 106 -8.96 -8.61 16.21
N ILE A 107 -7.64 -8.72 16.31
CA ILE A 107 -6.90 -10.00 16.45
C ILE A 107 -6.82 -10.36 17.93
#